data_AF-A0A1E7EMC2-F1
#
_entry.id   AF-A0A1E7EMC2-F1
#
_cell.length_a   1.000
_cell.length_b   1.000
_cell.length_c   1.000
_cell.angle_alpha   90.00
_cell.angle_beta   90.00
_cell.angle_gamma   90.00
#
_symmetry.space_group_name_H-M   'P 1'
#
loop_
_entity.id
_entity.type
_entity.pdbx_description
1 polymer ?
#
loop_
_entity_poly.entity_id
_entity_poly.type
_entity_poly.pdbx_seq_one_letter_code
_entity_poly.pdbx_strand_id
1 'polypeptide(L)'
;NRSAFNNVGNRRFHVLISLNIQRYDAAKSKTSKAAVIMSICNRLKRDIGVRFLKEKNKGGGGATRPHYVELHHKDERKKVGHALRDMSVARQRLNKQRQSLTLMNGKRKSDNKEDDHQPKHVVIFGW
;
A
#
# COMPACT_ATOMS: atom_id res chain seq x y z
N ASN A 1 14.05 -6.57 -12.94
CA ASN A 1 14.96 -6.91 -11.83
C ASN A 1 14.17 -7.45 -10.63
N ARG A 2 13.94 -8.77 -10.56
CA ARG A 2 12.99 -9.43 -9.63
C ARG A 2 13.57 -9.63 -8.22
N SER A 3 14.89 -9.71 -8.11
CA SER A 3 15.66 -9.90 -6.85
C SER A 3 15.61 -8.69 -5.93
N ALA A 4 15.60 -7.47 -6.49
CA ALA A 4 15.45 -6.24 -5.71
C ALA A 4 14.05 -6.16 -5.05
N PHE A 5 12.99 -6.58 -5.73
CA PHE A 5 11.62 -6.49 -5.22
C PHE A 5 11.39 -7.36 -3.99
N ASN A 6 11.97 -8.56 -3.94
CA ASN A 6 11.79 -9.51 -2.83
C ASN A 6 12.83 -9.37 -1.70
N ASN A 7 13.66 -8.32 -1.73
CA ASN A 7 14.59 -8.09 -0.64
C ASN A 7 13.81 -7.83 0.67
N VAL A 8 14.41 -8.20 1.80
CA VAL A 8 13.75 -8.11 3.12
C VAL A 8 13.38 -6.66 3.45
N GLY A 9 14.23 -5.70 3.04
CA GLY A 9 13.98 -4.27 3.24
C GLY A 9 12.72 -3.77 2.56
N ASN A 10 12.47 -4.17 1.31
CA ASN A 10 11.29 -3.79 0.54
C ASN A 10 10.04 -4.43 1.10
N ARG A 11 10.10 -5.70 1.53
CA ARG A 11 8.97 -6.34 2.23
C ARG A 11 8.61 -5.59 3.51
N ARG A 12 9.60 -5.29 4.35
CA ARG A 12 9.40 -4.50 5.59
C ARG A 12 8.89 -3.10 5.30
N PHE A 13 9.38 -2.45 4.24
CA PHE A 13 8.89 -1.17 3.77
C PHE A 13 7.41 -1.24 3.42
N HIS A 14 7.01 -2.18 2.55
CA HIS A 14 5.61 -2.34 2.14
C HIS A 14 4.68 -2.60 3.33
N VAL A 15 5.06 -3.51 4.24
CA VAL A 15 4.28 -3.79 5.46
C VAL A 15 4.10 -2.52 6.29
N LEU A 16 5.16 -1.75 6.53
CA LEU A 16 5.06 -0.55 7.35
C LEU A 16 4.20 0.53 6.69
N ILE A 17 4.27 0.70 5.37
CA ILE A 17 3.37 1.61 4.63
C ILE A 17 1.91 1.16 4.80
N SER A 18 1.63 -0.14 4.64
CA SER A 18 0.28 -0.70 4.80
C SER A 18 -0.28 -0.57 6.21
N LEU A 19 0.57 -0.58 7.24
CA LEU A 19 0.14 -0.36 8.63
C LEU A 19 -0.17 1.12 8.93
N ASN A 20 0.51 2.06 8.27
CA ASN A 20 0.37 3.49 8.58
C ASN A 20 -0.57 4.25 7.63
N ILE A 21 -1.07 3.60 6.60
CA ILE A 21 -1.92 4.23 5.58
C ILE A 21 -3.22 4.81 6.15
N GLN A 22 -3.85 4.16 7.14
CA GLN A 22 -5.06 4.71 7.79
C GLN A 22 -4.76 6.03 8.50
N ARG A 23 -3.63 6.09 9.23
CA ARG A 23 -3.17 7.31 9.90
C ARG A 23 -2.82 8.42 8.90
N TYR A 24 -2.29 8.05 7.74
CA TYR A 24 -2.02 9.00 6.65
C TYR A 24 -3.30 9.53 5.99
N ASP A 25 -4.30 8.67 5.77
CA ASP A 25 -5.59 9.05 5.21
C ASP A 25 -6.39 9.95 6.17
N ALA A 26 -6.30 9.69 7.48
CA ALA A 26 -6.93 10.51 8.52
C ALA A 26 -6.31 11.92 8.67
N ALA A 27 -5.05 12.09 8.26
CA ALA A 27 -4.36 13.37 8.32
C ALA A 27 -4.90 14.34 7.24
N LYS A 28 -5.59 15.40 7.66
CA LYS A 28 -6.21 16.37 6.74
C LYS A 28 -5.25 17.45 6.23
N SER A 29 -4.26 17.83 7.02
CA SER A 29 -3.33 18.92 6.69
C SER A 29 -2.02 18.41 6.08
N LYS A 30 -1.36 19.25 5.26
CA LYS A 30 -0.04 18.95 4.71
C LYS A 30 0.99 18.68 5.81
N THR A 31 0.93 19.45 6.89
CA THR A 31 1.83 19.33 8.05
C THR A 31 1.63 18.01 8.79
N SER A 32 0.37 17.61 9.04
CA SER A 32 0.08 16.33 9.70
C SER A 32 0.51 15.13 8.84
N LYS A 33 0.31 15.19 7.51
CA LYS A 33 0.83 14.17 6.58
C LYS A 33 2.37 14.11 6.61
N ALA A 34 3.04 15.25 6.65
CA ALA A 34 4.50 15.32 6.76
C ALA A 34 5.01 14.70 8.06
N ALA A 35 4.30 14.91 9.19
CA ALA A 35 4.63 14.30 10.47
C ALA A 35 4.51 12.76 10.42
N VAL A 36 3.46 12.24 9.77
CA VAL A 36 3.31 10.78 9.55
C VAL A 36 4.46 10.23 8.71
N ILE A 37 4.81 10.89 7.60
CA ILE A 37 5.93 10.49 6.73
C ILE A 37 7.25 10.47 7.52
N MET A 38 7.51 11.51 8.32
CA MET A 38 8.73 11.62 9.12
C MET A 38 8.82 10.49 10.17
N SER A 39 7.72 10.22 10.87
CA SER A 39 7.61 9.12 11.82
C SER A 39 7.95 7.77 11.17
N ILE A 40 7.39 7.50 9.99
CA ILE A 40 7.67 6.26 9.23
C ILE A 40 9.15 6.17 8.83
N CYS A 41 9.73 7.27 8.33
CA CYS A 41 11.16 7.29 7.96
C CYS A 41 12.06 6.97 9.16
N ASN A 42 11.75 7.54 10.33
CA ASN A 42 12.52 7.29 11.55
C ASN A 42 12.43 5.83 11.98
N ARG A 43 11.24 5.23 11.96
CA ARG A 43 11.04 3.81 12.31
C ARG A 43 11.76 2.87 11.33
N LEU A 44 11.70 3.16 10.03
CA LEU A 44 12.41 2.37 9.01
C LEU A 44 13.91 2.35 9.27
N LYS A 45 14.50 3.49 9.62
CA LYS A 45 15.94 3.60 9.86
C LYS A 45 16.37 3.03 11.21
N ARG A 46 15.72 3.47 12.28
CA ARG A 46 16.18 3.21 13.65
C ARG A 46 15.75 1.84 14.17
N ASP A 47 14.50 1.46 13.92
CA ASP A 47 13.93 0.26 14.54
C ASP A 47 14.10 -0.97 13.63
N ILE A 48 14.05 -0.77 12.32
CA ILE A 48 13.98 -1.85 11.33
C ILE A 48 15.32 -2.07 10.61
N GLY A 49 16.15 -1.03 10.52
CA GLY A 49 17.43 -1.07 9.80
C GLY A 49 17.30 -1.05 8.27
N VAL A 50 16.21 -0.48 7.73
CA VAL A 50 16.02 -0.32 6.29
C VAL A 50 16.84 0.85 5.77
N ARG A 51 17.60 0.61 4.70
CA ARG A 51 18.39 1.63 4.00
C ARG A 51 17.79 1.91 2.62
N PHE A 52 17.75 3.18 2.24
CA PHE A 52 17.30 3.59 0.92
C PHE A 52 18.51 3.75 0.01
N LEU A 53 18.72 2.80 -0.90
CA LEU A 53 19.87 2.80 -1.81
C LEU A 53 19.44 3.14 -3.23
N LYS A 54 20.24 3.96 -3.91
CA LYS A 54 20.10 4.25 -5.35
C LYS A 54 21.34 3.76 -6.07
N GLU A 55 21.13 3.03 -7.15
CA GLU A 55 22.21 2.61 -8.04
C GLU A 55 22.75 3.83 -8.80
N LYS A 56 24.06 4.05 -8.74
CA LYS A 56 24.75 5.04 -9.57
C LYS A 56 25.16 4.34 -10.86
N ASN A 57 24.76 4.89 -12.01
CA ASN A 57 25.16 4.36 -13.30
C ASN A 57 26.69 4.30 -13.41
N LYS A 58 27.19 3.25 -14.07
CA LYS A 58 28.60 3.08 -14.41
C LYS A 58 29.02 4.26 -15.28
N GLY A 59 29.66 5.27 -14.70
CA GLY A 59 30.26 6.34 -15.48
C GLY A 59 31.41 5.75 -16.28
N GLY A 60 31.23 5.59 -17.59
CA GLY A 60 32.28 5.58 -18.64
C GLY A 60 33.51 4.67 -18.52
N GLY A 61 33.66 3.84 -17.48
CA GLY A 61 34.89 3.11 -17.24
C GLY A 61 34.65 1.86 -16.42
N GLY A 62 34.64 0.70 -17.10
CA GLY A 62 35.12 -0.61 -16.63
C GLY A 62 34.62 -1.21 -15.31
N ALA A 63 33.81 -0.55 -14.49
CA ALA A 63 33.46 -1.06 -13.18
C ALA A 63 32.50 -2.26 -13.31
N THR A 64 32.98 -3.45 -12.97
CA THR A 64 32.23 -4.70 -13.12
C THR A 64 31.03 -4.78 -12.17
N ARG A 65 31.04 -4.05 -11.04
CA ARG A 65 30.00 -4.12 -10.00
C ARG A 65 29.13 -2.86 -9.91
N PRO A 66 27.82 -3.01 -9.66
CA PRO A 66 26.91 -1.88 -9.43
C PRO A 66 27.31 -1.14 -8.14
N HIS A 67 27.39 0.19 -8.23
CA HIS A 67 27.69 1.05 -7.09
C HIS A 67 26.39 1.63 -6.52
N TYR A 68 26.14 1.38 -5.24
CA TYR A 68 24.94 1.86 -4.55
C TYR A 68 25.29 2.99 -3.59
N VAL A 69 24.53 4.08 -3.66
CA VAL A 69 24.68 5.24 -2.78
C VAL A 69 23.42 5.37 -1.92
N GLU A 70 23.59 5.66 -0.64
CA GLU A 70 22.47 5.90 0.25
C GLU A 70 21.79 7.23 -0.06
N LEU A 71 20.45 7.23 -0.06
CA LEU A 71 19.65 8.41 -0.32
C LEU A 71 19.68 9.37 0.87
N HIS A 72 19.65 10.65 0.57
CA HIS A 72 19.52 11.69 1.59
C HIS A 72 18.08 11.69 2.16
N HIS A 73 17.93 12.11 3.43
CA HIS A 73 16.66 12.16 4.15
C HIS A 73 15.52 12.88 3.40
N LYS A 74 15.85 13.83 2.53
CA LYS A 74 14.84 14.51 1.69
C LYS A 74 14.20 13.57 0.68
N ASP A 75 14.98 12.70 0.04
CA ASP A 75 14.51 11.79 -1.00
C ASP A 75 13.84 10.55 -0.43
N GLU A 76 14.24 10.12 0.76
CA GLU A 76 13.54 9.08 1.52
C GLU A 76 12.11 9.49 1.86
N ARG A 77 11.94 10.72 2.37
CA ARG A 77 10.63 11.30 2.67
C ARG A 77 9.76 11.38 1.42
N LYS A 78 10.33 11.76 0.27
CA LYS A 78 9.61 11.73 -1.02
C LYS A 78 9.18 10.30 -1.36
N LYS A 79 10.09 9.32 -1.24
CA LYS A 79 9.81 7.92 -1.57
C LYS A 79 8.68 7.33 -0.70
N VAL A 80 8.72 7.58 0.61
CA VAL A 80 7.67 7.19 1.56
C VAL A 80 6.35 7.92 1.24
N GLY A 81 6.40 9.22 0.97
CA GLY A 81 5.23 10.02 0.62
C GLY A 81 4.55 9.54 -0.67
N HIS A 82 5.33 9.21 -1.69
CA HIS A 82 4.81 8.60 -2.92
C HIS A 82 4.15 7.26 -2.65
N ALA A 83 4.81 6.37 -1.91
CA ALA A 83 4.24 5.06 -1.58
C ALA A 83 2.91 5.15 -0.82
N LEU A 84 2.80 6.09 0.14
CA LEU A 84 1.55 6.35 0.87
C LEU A 84 0.46 6.89 -0.06
N ARG A 85 0.79 7.86 -0.92
CA ARG A 85 -0.15 8.42 -1.89
C ARG A 85 -0.67 7.34 -2.85
N ASP A 86 0.22 6.54 -3.39
CA ASP A 86 -0.13 5.48 -4.34
C ASP A 86 -1.02 4.43 -3.69
N MET A 87 -0.69 4.02 -2.45
CA MET A 87 -1.51 3.06 -1.69
C MET A 87 -2.87 3.64 -1.31
N SER A 88 -2.94 4.93 -0.96
CA SER A 88 -4.21 5.62 -0.66
C SER A 88 -5.11 5.64 -1.88
N VAL A 89 -4.57 6.02 -3.05
CA VAL A 89 -5.31 6.03 -4.32
C VAL A 89 -5.74 4.62 -4.71
N ALA A 90 -4.87 3.61 -4.58
CA ALA A 90 -5.20 2.22 -4.86
C ALA A 90 -6.35 1.73 -3.97
N ARG A 91 -6.30 2.04 -2.66
CA ARG A 91 -7.36 1.70 -1.71
C ARG A 91 -8.69 2.36 -2.07
N GLN A 92 -8.67 3.64 -2.43
CA GLN A 92 -9.89 4.35 -2.85
C GLN A 92 -10.51 3.73 -4.11
N ARG A 93 -9.68 3.34 -5.10
CA ARG A 93 -10.15 2.66 -6.31
C ARG A 93 -10.80 1.31 -5.99
N LEU A 94 -10.16 0.50 -5.15
CA LEU A 94 -10.70 -0.78 -4.70
C LEU A 94 -12.03 -0.60 -3.95
N ASN A 95 -12.14 0.40 -3.07
CA ASN A 95 -13.38 0.67 -2.36
C ASN A 95 -14.52 1.06 -3.31
N LYS A 96 -14.24 1.91 -4.31
CA LYS A 96 -15.23 2.26 -5.35
C LYS A 96 -15.68 1.03 -6.15
N GLN A 97 -14.75 0.16 -6.54
CA GLN A 97 -15.06 -1.07 -7.26
C GLN A 97 -15.92 -2.03 -6.42
N ARG A 98 -15.62 -2.16 -5.12
CA ARG A 98 -16.43 -2.97 -4.20
C ARG A 98 -17.85 -2.39 -4.06
N GLN A 99 -17.98 -1.07 -3.95
CA GLN A 99 -19.28 -0.41 -3.88
C GLN A 99 -20.10 -0.62 -5.16
N SER A 100 -19.50 -0.49 -6.35
CA SER A 100 -20.22 -0.72 -7.61
C SER A 100 -20.70 -2.17 -7.75
N LEU A 101 -19.90 -3.15 -7.33
CA LEU A 101 -20.30 -4.56 -7.32
C LEU A 101 -21.47 -4.83 -6.37
N THR A 102 -21.46 -4.23 -5.17
CA THR A 102 -22.58 -4.34 -4.23
C THR A 102 -23.86 -3.74 -4.80
N LEU A 103 -23.78 -2.58 -5.47
CA LEU A 103 -24.94 -1.94 -6.12
C LEU A 103 -25.50 -2.79 -7.28
N MET A 104 -24.63 -3.39 -8.09
CA MET A 104 -25.03 -4.30 -9.19
C MET A 104 -25.69 -5.59 -8.69
N ASN A 105 -25.27 -6.12 -7.54
CA ASN A 105 -25.90 -7.29 -6.94
C ASN A 105 -27.19 -6.96 -6.19
N GLY A 106 -27.32 -5.75 -5.62
CA GLY A 106 -28.55 -5.27 -5.01
C GLY A 106 -29.67 -5.07 -6.03
N LYS A 107 -29.35 -4.52 -7.20
CA LYS A 107 -30.33 -4.29 -8.28
C LYS A 107 -30.84 -5.59 -8.93
N ARG A 108 -29.98 -6.61 -9.07
CA ARG A 108 -30.41 -7.95 -9.51
C ARG A 108 -31.35 -8.66 -8.54
N LYS A 109 -31.33 -8.31 -7.25
CA LYS A 109 -32.27 -8.85 -6.25
C LYS A 109 -33.62 -8.15 -6.21
N SER A 110 -33.71 -6.89 -6.66
CA SER A 110 -35.00 -6.17 -6.72
C SER A 110 -35.83 -6.51 -7.96
N ASP A 111 -35.18 -6.90 -9.06
CA ASP A 111 -35.87 -7.25 -10.32
C ASP A 111 -36.34 -8.72 -10.36
N ASN A 112 -35.93 -9.56 -9.41
CA ASN A 112 -36.31 -10.97 -9.29
C ASN A 112 -37.37 -11.23 -8.19
N LYS A 113 -38.19 -10.22 -7.88
CA LYS A 113 -39.26 -10.32 -6.89
C LYS A 113 -40.61 -10.55 -7.57
N GLU A 114 -40.69 -11.62 -8.37
CA GLU A 114 -41.94 -12.25 -8.78
C GLU A 114 -41.97 -13.67 -8.23
N ASP A 115 -43.07 -13.93 -7.51
CA ASP A 115 -43.63 -15.19 -7.00
C ASP A 115 -42.72 -16.41 -6.86
N ASP A 116 -42.41 -16.78 -5.60
CA ASP A 116 -42.50 -18.20 -5.28
C ASP A 116 -42.78 -18.50 -3.81
N HIS A 117 -43.58 -19.54 -3.62
CA HIS A 117 -44.01 -20.11 -2.35
C HIS A 117 -42.81 -20.53 -1.49
N GLN A 118 -42.96 -20.49 -0.16
CA GLN A 118 -41.99 -21.05 0.78
C GLN A 118 -41.69 -22.53 0.48
N PRO A 119 -40.41 -22.94 0.59
CA PRO A 119 -40.11 -24.14 1.34
C PRO A 119 -39.09 -23.92 2.46
N LYS A 120 -39.12 -24.87 3.38
CA LYS A 120 -38.65 -24.84 4.76
C LYS A 120 -37.12 -25.08 4.86
N HIS A 121 -36.51 -24.43 5.86
CA HIS A 121 -35.26 -24.75 6.60
C HIS A 121 -34.11 -25.52 5.90
N VAL A 122 -32.90 -24.93 5.91
CA VAL A 122 -31.66 -25.64 6.31
C VAL A 122 -30.70 -24.66 7.00
N VAL A 123 -30.21 -25.04 8.18
CA VAL A 123 -29.13 -24.39 8.94
C VAL A 123 -27.85 -25.19 8.68
N ILE A 124 -26.72 -24.54 8.38
CA ILE A 124 -25.39 -25.19 8.39
C ILE A 124 -24.43 -24.33 9.20
N PHE A 125 -23.96 -24.87 10.33
CA PHE A 125 -22.78 -24.41 11.07
C PHE A 125 -21.55 -25.17 10.56
N GLY A 126 -20.41 -24.50 10.48
CA GLY A 126 -19.10 -25.10 10.17
C GLY A 126 -17.99 -24.41 10.97
N TRP A 127 -17.08 -25.23 11.49
CA TRP A 127 -16.07 -24.96 12.53
C TRP A 127 -14.96 -24.01 12.09
#